data_AF-A0A9E3X199-F1
#
_entry.id   AF-A0A9E3X199-F1
#
_cell.length_a   1.000
_cell.length_b   1.000
_cell.length_c   1.000
_cell.angle_alpha   90.00
_cell.angle_beta   90.00
_cell.angle_gamma   90.00
#
_symmetry.space_group_name_H-M   'P 1'
#
loop_
_entity.id
_entity.type
_entity.pdbx_description
1 polymer ?
#
loop_
_entity_poly.entity_id
_entity_poly.type
_entity_poly.pdbx_seq_one_letter_code
_entity_poly.pdbx_strand_id
1 'polypeptide(L)'
;MKITHVRVLKVSGTIQHEGEFWEERLIRPVDIYPEHKNEGPGWLAKVGENTYSHTAWFVRIETDSGVYGIGGPVSEDQVYFIG
;
A
#
# COMPACT_ATOMS: atom_id res chain seq x y z
N MET A 1 27.85 -0.97 -12.70
CA MET A 1 26.69 -0.98 -11.81
C MET A 1 25.78 -2.11 -12.23
N LYS A 2 25.71 -3.17 -11.42
CA LYS A 2 24.85 -4.34 -11.61
C LYS A 2 23.94 -4.50 -10.41
N ILE A 3 22.72 -4.93 -10.64
CA ILE A 3 21.80 -5.33 -9.55
C ILE A 3 22.32 -6.64 -8.95
N THR A 4 22.44 -6.68 -7.62
CA THR A 4 22.90 -7.86 -6.87
C THR A 4 21.79 -8.51 -6.08
N HIS A 5 20.81 -7.74 -5.59
CA HIS A 5 19.67 -8.26 -4.84
C HIS A 5 18.41 -7.46 -5.14
N VAL A 6 17.29 -8.16 -5.10
CA VAL A 6 15.94 -7.60 -5.01
C VAL A 6 15.34 -8.12 -3.71
N ARG A 7 14.86 -7.19 -2.86
CA ARG A 7 14.24 -7.53 -1.57
C ARG A 7 12.88 -6.89 -1.46
N VAL A 8 11.96 -7.61 -0.85
CA VAL A 8 10.66 -7.08 -0.46
C VAL A 8 10.69 -6.70 1.01
N LEU A 9 10.17 -5.52 1.34
CA LEU A 9 9.97 -5.06 2.71
C LEU A 9 8.48 -4.94 2.99
N LYS A 10 8.00 -5.65 4.01
CA LYS A 10 6.67 -5.46 4.60
C LYS A 10 6.80 -4.50 5.76
N VAL A 11 6.15 -3.34 5.67
CA VAL A 11 6.07 -2.37 6.77
C VAL A 11 4.65 -2.36 7.28
N SER A 12 4.47 -2.68 8.57
CA SER A 12 3.16 -2.66 9.22
C SER A 12 3.21 -1.74 10.43
N GLY A 13 2.15 -0.99 10.62
CA GLY A 13 2.03 -0.06 11.73
C GLY A 13 0.60 0.44 11.87
N THR A 14 0.46 1.48 12.68
CA THR A 14 -0.80 2.19 12.84
C THR A 14 -0.63 3.65 12.45
N ILE A 15 -1.70 4.25 11.95
CA ILE A 15 -1.79 5.68 11.67
C ILE A 15 -2.76 6.28 12.67
N GLN A 16 -2.32 7.33 13.35
CA GLN A 16 -3.16 8.14 14.23
C GLN A 16 -3.82 9.23 13.39
N HIS A 17 -5.15 9.28 13.39
CA HIS A 17 -5.92 10.26 12.66
C HIS A 17 -7.28 10.47 13.30
N GLU A 18 -7.61 11.72 13.61
CA GLU A 18 -8.90 12.08 14.19
C GLU A 18 -10.01 12.04 13.14
N GLY A 19 -11.12 11.36 13.44
CA GLY A 19 -12.24 11.24 12.50
C GLY A 19 -12.04 10.12 11.47
N GLU A 20 -12.73 10.23 10.33
CA GLU A 20 -12.68 9.24 9.25
C GLU A 20 -11.49 9.50 8.33
N PHE A 21 -10.58 8.51 8.21
CA PHE A 21 -9.33 8.70 7.46
C PHE A 21 -9.56 8.99 5.97
N TRP A 22 -10.58 8.37 5.38
CA TRP A 22 -10.99 8.61 4.00
C TRP A 22 -12.39 9.21 4.02
N GLU A 23 -12.46 10.54 3.90
CA GLU A 23 -13.73 11.25 3.87
C GLU A 23 -14.56 10.92 2.62
N GLU A 24 -13.88 10.69 1.49
CA GLU A 24 -14.47 10.30 0.22
C GLU A 24 -13.68 9.17 -0.42
N ARG A 25 -14.34 8.33 -1.24
CA ARG A 25 -13.62 7.34 -2.05
C ARG A 25 -13.28 7.89 -3.43
N LEU A 26 -12.16 7.44 -3.97
CA LEU A 26 -11.80 7.69 -5.38
C LEU A 26 -12.82 7.02 -6.32
N ILE A 27 -13.16 7.73 -7.41
CA ILE A 27 -13.96 7.18 -8.50
C ILE A 27 -13.15 6.08 -9.20
N ARG A 28 -13.79 4.93 -9.45
CA ARG A 28 -13.21 3.77 -10.11
C ARG A 28 -13.96 3.48 -11.41
N PRO A 29 -13.31 2.87 -12.42
CA PRO A 29 -13.98 2.46 -13.65
C PRO A 29 -15.22 1.56 -13.46
N VAL A 30 -15.25 0.78 -12.37
CA VAL A 30 -16.37 -0.12 -12.02
C VAL A 30 -17.63 0.63 -11.58
N ASP A 31 -17.53 1.93 -11.30
CA ASP A 31 -18.64 2.75 -10.78
C ASP A 31 -19.73 3.04 -11.82
N ILE A 32 -19.52 2.59 -13.06
CA ILE A 32 -20.58 2.58 -14.09
C ILE A 32 -21.78 1.73 -13.66
N TYR A 33 -21.53 0.74 -12.79
CA TYR A 33 -22.54 -0.16 -12.25
C TYR A 33 -23.08 0.41 -10.92
N PRO A 34 -24.40 0.65 -10.78
CA PRO A 34 -24.99 1.30 -9.61
C PRO A 34 -24.66 0.64 -8.27
N GLU A 35 -24.56 -0.69 -8.26
CA GLU A 35 -24.19 -1.49 -7.08
C GLU A 35 -22.81 -1.12 -6.55
N HIS A 36 -21.84 -0.84 -7.42
CA HIS A 36 -20.47 -0.49 -7.05
C HIS A 36 -20.32 1.00 -6.76
N LYS A 37 -21.16 1.84 -7.35
CA LYS A 37 -21.17 3.29 -7.10
C LYS A 37 -21.47 3.65 -5.64
N ASN A 38 -22.32 2.85 -4.97
CA ASN A 38 -22.73 3.08 -3.60
C ASN A 38 -21.77 2.49 -2.54
N GLU A 39 -20.67 1.84 -2.95
CA GLU A 39 -19.66 1.33 -2.03
C GLU A 39 -18.90 2.48 -1.35
N GLY A 40 -18.70 2.37 -0.04
CA GLY A 40 -17.96 3.35 0.77
C GLY A 40 -16.43 3.25 0.66
N PRO A 41 -15.68 4.14 1.32
CA PRO A 41 -14.22 4.08 1.36
C PRO A 41 -13.75 2.89 2.22
N GLY A 42 -13.08 1.92 1.60
CA GLY A 42 -12.76 0.62 2.24
C GLY A 42 -11.27 0.38 2.52
N TRP A 43 -10.42 1.39 2.49
CA TRP A 43 -8.98 1.15 2.31
C TRP A 43 -8.17 0.92 3.60
N LEU A 44 -8.58 1.46 4.75
CA LEU A 44 -7.86 1.27 6.01
C LEU A 44 -8.80 0.76 7.11
N ALA A 45 -8.40 -0.33 7.76
CA ALA A 45 -9.19 -0.88 8.86
C ALA A 45 -8.98 -0.05 10.13
N LYS A 46 -10.07 0.44 10.71
CA LYS A 46 -10.06 1.11 12.02
C LYS A 46 -9.84 0.06 13.11
N VAL A 47 -8.80 0.23 13.92
CA VAL A 47 -8.40 -0.71 14.99
C VAL A 47 -8.50 -0.10 16.39
N GLY A 48 -8.92 1.16 16.49
CA GLY A 48 -9.19 1.86 17.74
C GLY A 48 -9.80 3.23 17.50
N GLU A 49 -10.05 3.97 18.58
CA GLU A 49 -10.39 5.40 18.47
C GLU A 49 -9.23 6.13 17.79
N ASN A 50 -9.53 6.83 16.70
CA ASN A 50 -8.57 7.57 15.88
C ASN A 50 -7.33 6.76 15.43
N THR A 51 -7.44 5.42 15.38
CA THR A 51 -6.32 4.52 15.06
C THR A 51 -6.69 3.60 13.92
N TYR A 52 -5.88 3.62 12.86
CA TYR A 52 -6.05 2.82 11.65
C TYR A 52 -4.86 1.90 11.44
N SER A 53 -5.09 0.61 11.15
CA SER A 53 -4.01 -0.28 10.75
C SER A 53 -3.59 -0.02 9.30
N HIS A 54 -2.29 -0.05 9.06
CA HIS A 54 -1.74 0.12 7.73
C HIS A 54 -0.58 -0.85 7.51
N THR A 55 -0.63 -1.54 6.38
CA THR A 55 0.43 -2.41 5.90
C THR A 55 0.77 -2.01 4.47
N ALA A 56 2.04 -1.72 4.23
CA ALA A 56 2.56 -1.38 2.91
C ALA A 56 3.74 -2.29 2.55
N TRP A 57 3.85 -2.57 1.26
CA TRP A 57 4.94 -3.37 0.70
C TRP A 57 5.83 -2.50 -0.17
N PHE A 58 7.14 -2.67 -0.06
CA PHE A 58 8.15 -1.93 -0.82
C PHE A 58 9.16 -2.88 -1.43
N VAL A 59 9.76 -2.45 -2.54
CA VAL A 59 10.83 -3.18 -3.22
C VAL A 59 12.12 -2.41 -3.06
N ARG A 60 13.15 -3.08 -2.54
CA ARG A 60 14.52 -2.56 -2.50
C ARG A 60 15.37 -3.27 -3.53
N ILE A 61 16.07 -2.50 -4.34
CA ILE A 61 17.02 -2.99 -5.34
C ILE A 61 18.42 -2.57 -4.90
N GLU A 62 19.32 -3.53 -4.73
CA GLU A 62 20.69 -3.33 -4.29
C GLU A 62 21.67 -3.54 -5.46
N THR A 63 22.80 -2.83 -5.44
CA THR A 63 23.82 -2.90 -6.48
C THR A 63 25.17 -3.38 -5.96
N ASP A 64 26.05 -3.77 -6.88
CA ASP A 64 27.44 -4.16 -6.61
C ASP A 64 28.32 -3.00 -6.08
N SER A 65 27.90 -1.75 -6.26
CA SER A 65 28.58 -0.57 -5.72
C SER A 65 28.09 -0.16 -4.33
N GLY A 66 27.25 -0.96 -3.67
CA GLY A 66 26.71 -0.67 -2.33
C GLY A 66 25.58 0.37 -2.29
N VAL A 67 25.14 0.90 -3.44
CA VAL A 67 24.00 1.80 -3.56
C VAL A 67 22.72 0.97 -3.66
N TYR A 68 21.62 1.45 -3.07
CA TYR A 68 20.31 0.85 -3.20
C TYR A 68 19.22 1.90 -3.40
N GLY A 69 18.12 1.51 -4.05
CA GLY A 69 16.90 2.30 -4.18
C GLY A 69 15.71 1.54 -3.60
N ILE A 70 14.68 2.28 -3.16
CA ILE A 70 13.41 1.72 -2.66
C ILE A 70 12.26 2.33 -3.47
N GLY A 71 11.34 1.50 -3.93
CA GLY A 71 10.12 1.90 -4.63
C GLY A 71 8.87 1.26 -4.01
N GLY A 72 7.75 1.97 -4.08
CA GLY A 72 6.45 1.54 -3.56
C GLY A 72 5.57 2.71 -3.13
N PRO A 73 4.44 2.44 -2.44
CA PRO A 73 3.95 1.11 -2.07
C PRO A 73 3.46 0.29 -3.28
N VAL A 74 3.65 -1.03 -3.23
CA VAL A 74 3.08 -2.00 -4.18
C VAL A 74 2.02 -2.86 -3.49
N SER A 75 1.15 -3.51 -4.26
CA SER A 75 0.14 -4.41 -3.70
C SER A 75 0.76 -5.76 -3.27
N GLU A 76 0.11 -6.46 -2.34
CA GLU A 76 0.60 -7.76 -1.85
C GLU A 76 0.62 -8.82 -2.96
N ASP A 77 -0.34 -8.79 -3.89
CA ASP A 77 -0.36 -9.69 -5.04
C ASP A 77 0.84 -9.45 -5.98
N GLN A 78 1.27 -8.19 -6.15
CA GLN A 78 2.45 -7.85 -6.96
C GLN A 78 3.74 -8.40 -6.34
N VAL A 79 3.84 -8.42 -5.01
CA VAL A 79 5.01 -8.95 -4.30
C VAL A 79 5.32 -10.40 -4.67
N TYR A 80 4.31 -11.25 -4.91
CA TYR A 80 4.54 -12.65 -5.28
C TYR A 80 5.22 -12.84 -6.65
N PHE A 81 5.19 -11.81 -7.51
CA PHE A 81 5.84 -11.83 -8.82
C PHE A 81 7.23 -11.17 -8.81
N ILE A 82 7.66 -10.60 -7.68
CA ILE A 82 8.94 -9.90 -7.55
C ILE A 82 9.95 -10.85 -6.92
N GLY A 83 10.81 -11.43 -7.77
CA GLY A 83 11.88 -12.39 -7.41
C GLY A 83 13.11 -12.20 -8.27
#